data_AF-A0A6G7YPJ9-F1
#
_entry.id   AF-A0A6G7YPJ9-F1
#
_cell.length_a   1.000
_cell.length_b   1.000
_cell.length_c   1.000
_cell.angle_alpha   90.00
_cell.angle_beta   90.00
_cell.angle_gamma   90.00
#
_symmetry.space_group_name_H-M   'P 1'
#
loop_
_entity.id
_entity.type
_entity.pdbx_description
1 polymer ?
#
loop_
_entity_poly.entity_id
_entity_poly.type
_entity_poly.pdbx_seq_one_letter_code
_entity_poly.pdbx_strand_id
1 'polypeptide(L)' 'MIGESEENLLEQATKCRDLANDVVDRFASETLIAWAEELEEKAALLRAQMPRIVHQS' A
#
# COMPACT_ATOMS: atom_id res chain seq x y z
N MET A 1 -10.25 -9.24 -14.16
CA MET A 1 -10.44 -8.30 -13.04
C MET A 1 -9.39 -8.65 -12.00
N ILE A 2 -8.36 -7.83 -11.85
CA ILE A 2 -7.44 -7.94 -10.71
C ILE A 2 -8.25 -7.40 -9.53
N GLY A 3 -8.65 -8.29 -8.62
CA GLY A 3 -9.18 -7.84 -7.34
C GLY A 3 -8.03 -7.17 -6.59
N GLU A 4 -8.24 -5.94 -6.13
CA GLU A 4 -7.28 -5.28 -5.25
C GLU A 4 -7.15 -6.12 -3.96
N SER A 5 -6.06 -6.87 -3.83
CA SER A 5 -5.70 -7.64 -2.63
C SER A 5 -4.69 -6.86 -1.77
N GLU A 6 -4.57 -7.21 -0.47
CA GLU A 6 -3.56 -6.64 0.44
C GLU A 6 -2.16 -6.75 -0.18
N GLU A 7 -1.85 -7.92 -0.75
CA GLU A 7 -0.58 -8.19 -1.43
C GLU A 7 -0.36 -7.26 -2.64
N ASN A 8 -1.38 -7.07 -3.49
CA ASN A 8 -1.26 -6.17 -4.64
C ASN A 8 -1.09 -4.70 -4.21
N LEU A 9 -1.79 -4.25 -3.16
CA LEU A 9 -1.65 -2.88 -2.64
C LEU A 9 -0.24 -2.64 -2.08
N LEU A 10 0.31 -3.59 -1.32
CA LEU A 10 1.67 -3.51 -0.78
C LEU A 10 2.74 -3.60 -1.88
N GLU A 11 2.53 -4.43 -2.90
CA GLU A 11 3.42 -4.48 -4.06
C GLU A 11 3.46 -3.14 -4.81
N GLN A 12 2.30 -2.51 -5.00
CA GLN A 12 2.21 -1.18 -5.61
C GLN A 12 2.86 -0.10 -4.74
N ALA A 13 2.66 -0.13 -3.42
CA ALA A 13 3.31 0.80 -2.50
C ALA A 13 4.83 0.71 -2.57
N THR A 14 5.36 -0.53 -2.62
CA THR A 14 6.80 -0.78 -2.77
C THR A 14 7.33 -0.19 -4.08
N LYS A 15 6.64 -0.43 -5.20
CA LYS A 15 7.01 0.14 -6.51
C LYS A 15 7.00 1.67 -6.50
N CYS A 16 6.04 2.30 -5.83
CA CYS A 16 5.98 3.76 -5.68
C CYS A 16 7.18 4.28 -4.89
N ARG A 17 7.58 3.61 -3.79
CA ARG A 17 8.77 4.00 -3.00
C ARG A 17 10.06 3.83 -3.78
N ASP A 18 10.23 2.71 -4.48
CA ASP A 18 11.40 2.46 -5.33
C ASP A 18 11.54 3.54 -6.41
N LEU A 19 10.43 3.83 -7.10
CA LEU A 19 10.41 4.89 -8.11
C LEU A 19 10.69 6.27 -7.50
N ALA A 20 10.17 6.56 -6.31
CA ALA A 20 10.42 7.84 -5.63
C ALA A 20 11.92 8.07 -5.35
N ASN A 21 12.68 7.02 -5.07
CA ASN A 21 14.12 7.10 -4.82
C ASN A 21 14.93 7.37 -6.10
N ASP A 22 14.42 6.89 -7.24
CA ASP A 22 15.08 7.05 -8.55
C ASP A 22 14.74 8.40 -9.23
N VAL A 23 13.75 9.12 -8.73
CA VAL A 23 13.29 10.39 -9.30
C VAL A 23 14.11 11.57 -8.73
N VAL A 24 14.77 12.31 -9.62
CA VAL A 24 15.55 13.52 -9.27
C VAL A 24 14.64 14.69 -8.89
N ASP A 25 13.44 14.77 -9.48
CA ASP A 25 12.49 15.83 -9.16
C ASP A 25 11.86 15.61 -7.78
N ARG A 26 12.14 16.54 -6.87
CA ARG A 26 11.70 16.43 -5.48
C ARG A 26 10.18 16.37 -5.34
N PHE A 27 9.44 17.14 -6.14
CA PHE A 27 7.97 17.18 -6.02
C PHE A 27 7.34 15.86 -6.49
N ALA A 28 7.83 15.30 -7.60
CA ALA A 28 7.41 14.00 -8.09
C ALA A 28 7.79 12.87 -7.11
N SER A 29 8.99 12.93 -6.51
CA SER A 29 9.41 11.99 -5.48
C SER A 29 8.49 12.05 -4.25
N GLU A 30 8.20 13.24 -3.72
CA GLU A 30 7.27 13.42 -2.59
C GLU A 30 5.85 12.94 -2.93
N THR A 31 5.39 13.14 -4.17
CA THR A 31 4.07 12.64 -4.62
C THR A 31 4.00 11.12 -4.64
N LEU A 32 5.06 10.45 -5.14
CA LEU A 32 5.13 8.99 -5.17
C LEU A 32 5.19 8.38 -3.76
N ILE A 33 5.88 9.06 -2.82
CA ILE A 33 5.90 8.66 -1.41
C ILE A 33 4.49 8.74 -0.81
N ALA A 34 3.78 9.85 -1.03
CA ALA A 34 2.42 10.01 -0.53
C ALA A 34 1.46 8.93 -1.07
N TRP A 35 1.59 8.55 -2.35
CA TRP A 35 0.82 7.44 -2.92
C TRP A 35 1.19 6.09 -2.29
N ALA A 36 2.46 5.84 -2.00
CA ALA A 36 2.85 4.63 -1.31
C ALA A 36 2.22 4.53 0.09
N GLU A 37 2.20 5.64 0.83
CA GLU A 37 1.56 5.71 2.16
C GLU A 37 0.05 5.46 2.09
N GLU A 38 -0.66 6.03 1.10
CA GLU A 38 -2.09 5.79 0.91
C GLU A 38 -2.40 4.32 0.57
N LEU A 39 -1.54 3.68 -0.23
CA LEU A 39 -1.67 2.26 -0.57
C LEU A 39 -1.44 1.35 0.64
N GLU A 40 -0.46 1.67 1.49
CA GLU A 40 -0.21 0.97 2.75
C GLU A 40 -1.40 1.12 3.73
N GLU A 41 -2.00 2.32 3.82
CA GLU A 41 -3.19 2.55 4.62
C GLU A 41 -4.38 1.71 4.12
N LYS A 42 -4.62 1.67 2.80
CA LYS A 42 -5.66 0.82 2.20
C LYS A 42 -5.41 -0.66 2.49
N ALA A 43 -4.17 -1.13 2.40
CA ALA A 43 -3.80 -2.51 2.74
C ALA A 43 -4.09 -2.83 4.21
N ALA A 44 -3.73 -1.91 5.12
CA ALA A 44 -4.01 -2.05 6.56
C ALA A 44 -5.51 -2.08 6.86
N LEU A 45 -6.30 -1.24 6.18
CA LEU A 45 -7.76 -1.22 6.30
C LEU A 45 -8.38 -2.54 5.79
N LEU A 46 -7.88 -3.08 4.68
CA LEU A 46 -8.35 -4.36 4.14
C LEU A 46 -8.02 -5.51 5.10
N ARG A 47 -6.82 -5.52 5.68
CA ARG A 47 -6.41 -6.47 6.72
C ARG A 47 -7.28 -6.37 7.97
N ALA A 48 -7.63 -5.16 8.39
CA ALA A 48 -8.49 -4.93 9.55
C ALA A 48 -9.94 -5.38 9.32
N GLN A 49 -10.42 -5.34 8.07
CA GLN A 49 -11.74 -5.82 7.68
C GLN A 49 -11.84 -7.35 7.58
N MET A 50 -10.69 -8.05 7.46
CA MET A 50 -10.67 -9.51 7.52
C MET A 50 -11.02 -9.95 8.97
N PRO A 51 -12.10 -10.73 9.17
CA PRO A 51 -12.52 -11.11 10.52
C PRO A 51 -11.39 -11.87 11.22
N ARG A 52 -10.86 -11.31 12.30
CA ARG A 52 -10.11 -12.11 13.28
C ARG A 52 -11.09 -13.16 13.81
N ILE A 53 -10.96 -14.40 13.34
CA ILE A 53 -11.67 -15.55 13.91
C ILE A 53 -11.15 -15.69 15.35
N VAL A 54 -11.83 -15.04 16.28
CA VAL A 54 -11.67 -15.31 17.71
C VAL A 54 -12.51 -16.54 18.00
N HIS A 55 -11.86 -17.70 17.99
CA HIS A 55 -12.41 -18.92 18.59
C HIS A 55 -12.57 -18.64 20.10
N GLN A 56 -13.78 -18.30 20.53
CA GLN A 56 -14.19 -18.44 21.93
C GLN A 56 -14.95 -19.77 22.02
N SER A 57 -14.20 -20.84 22.31
CA SER A 57 -14.74 -22.13 22.74
C SER A 57 -14.62 -22.24 24.25
#